data_AF-A0A942KMJ6-F1
#
_entry.id   AF-A0A942KMJ6-F1
#
_cell.length_a   1.000
_cell.length_b   1.000
_cell.length_c   1.000
_cell.angle_alpha   90.00
_cell.angle_beta   90.00
_cell.angle_gamma   90.00
#
_symmetry.space_group_name_H-M   'P 1'
#
loop_
_entity.id
_entity.type
_entity.pdbx_description
1 polymer ?
#
loop_
_entity_poly.entity_id
_entity_poly.type
_entity_poly.pdbx_seq_one_letter_code
_entity_poly.pdbx_strand_id
1 'polypeptide(L)'
;MSEAEQLEEIKRGLGVSGSYHDSTLLRHLKDVKAYCISAGVSPIVLESDASLGCLLRGVSDSWTQESGHTQFSVMFTQRLIQLISISKNSEVNGG
;
A
#
# COMPACT_ATOMS: atom_id res chain seq x y z
N MET A 1 -11.67 -3.36 3.89
CA MET A 1 -11.15 -2.71 5.11
C MET A 1 -11.11 -1.22 4.89
N SER A 2 -11.40 -0.48 5.94
CA SER A 2 -11.35 0.99 5.98
C SER A 2 -9.92 1.52 5.95
N GLU A 3 -9.76 2.80 5.63
CA GLU A 3 -8.47 3.49 5.68
C GLU A 3 -7.87 3.51 7.09
N ALA A 4 -8.72 3.62 8.12
CA ALA A 4 -8.27 3.62 9.52
C ALA A 4 -7.70 2.24 9.92
N GLU A 5 -8.36 1.15 9.51
CA GLU A 5 -7.86 -0.21 9.74
C GLU A 5 -6.54 -0.44 8.98
N GLN A 6 -6.44 0.04 7.74
CA GLN A 6 -5.18 0.00 6.99
C GLN A 6 -4.07 0.72 7.72
N LEU A 7 -4.31 1.95 8.20
CA LEU A 7 -3.30 2.72 8.91
C LEU A 7 -2.80 1.99 10.17
N GLU A 8 -3.70 1.39 10.94
CA GLU A 8 -3.32 0.62 12.15
C GLU A 8 -2.51 -0.64 11.82
N GLU A 9 -2.85 -1.38 10.77
CA GLU A 9 -2.06 -2.54 10.31
C GLU A 9 -0.68 -2.11 9.82
N ILE A 10 -0.59 -0.98 9.12
CA ILE A 10 0.68 -0.43 8.64
C ILE A 10 1.56 -0.01 9.83
N LYS A 11 1.01 0.70 10.81
CA LYS A 11 1.71 1.07 12.05
C LYS A 11 2.28 -0.15 12.75
N ARG A 12 1.46 -1.20 12.92
CA ARG A 12 1.89 -2.46 13.53
C ARG A 12 3.04 -3.09 12.73
N GLY A 13 2.94 -3.12 11.41
CA GLY A 13 3.96 -3.67 10.53
C GLY A 13 5.29 -2.90 10.54
N LEU A 14 5.27 -1.61 10.84
CA LEU A 14 6.46 -0.76 10.98
C LEU A 14 7.02 -0.74 12.42
N GLY A 15 6.33 -1.37 13.37
CA GLY A 15 6.69 -1.27 14.79
C GLY A 15 6.41 0.11 15.41
N VAL A 16 5.55 0.90 14.80
CA VAL A 16 5.15 2.23 15.28
C VAL A 16 3.97 2.10 16.23
N SER A 17 4.06 2.76 17.39
CA SER A 17 3.00 2.82 18.40
C SER A 17 2.57 4.27 18.67
N GLY A 18 1.39 4.44 19.28
CA GLY A 18 0.81 5.76 19.52
C GLY A 18 0.29 6.43 18.25
N SER A 19 -0.02 7.72 18.33
CA SER A 19 -0.67 8.49 17.25
C SER A 19 0.17 9.64 16.68
N TYR A 20 1.39 9.84 17.20
CA TYR A 20 2.27 10.94 16.80
C TYR A 20 2.56 10.97 15.29
N HIS A 21 2.68 9.78 14.70
CA HIS A 21 3.03 9.58 13.30
C HIS A 21 1.82 9.37 12.38
N ASP A 22 0.58 9.36 12.90
CA ASP A 22 -0.60 8.97 12.13
C ASP A 22 -0.83 9.85 10.91
N SER A 23 -0.74 11.17 11.07
CA SER A 23 -0.92 12.12 9.97
C SER A 23 0.12 11.94 8.86
N THR A 24 1.37 11.63 9.23
CA THR A 24 2.47 11.43 8.30
C THR A 24 2.31 10.08 7.59
N LEU A 25 2.05 9.01 8.34
CA LEU A 25 1.86 7.67 7.79
C LEU A 25 0.65 7.62 6.87
N LEU A 26 -0.44 8.32 7.24
CA LEU A 26 -1.63 8.42 6.41
C LEU A 26 -1.33 9.10 5.07
N ARG A 27 -0.46 10.10 5.05
CA ARG A 27 -0.06 10.77 3.80
C ARG A 27 0.71 9.82 2.88
N HIS A 28 1.69 9.09 3.42
CA HIS A 28 2.41 8.07 2.64
C HIS A 28 1.49 6.94 2.17
N LEU A 29 0.58 6.48 3.03
CA LEU A 29 -0.40 5.46 2.67
C LEU A 29 -1.28 5.91 1.50
N LYS A 30 -1.76 7.16 1.52
CA LYS A 30 -2.58 7.73 0.44
C LYS A 30 -1.82 7.81 -0.87
N ASP A 31 -0.56 8.23 -0.83
CA ASP A 31 0.29 8.31 -2.02
C ASP A 31 0.57 6.93 -2.62
N VAL A 32 0.90 5.95 -1.77
CA VAL A 32 1.09 4.55 -2.18
C VAL A 32 -0.19 3.95 -2.75
N LYS A 33 -1.36 4.22 -2.15
CA LYS A 33 -2.65 3.78 -2.68
C LYS A 33 -2.92 4.39 -4.05
N ALA A 34 -2.66 5.68 -4.23
CA ALA A 34 -2.80 6.34 -5.52
C ALA A 34 -1.88 5.71 -6.58
N TYR A 35 -0.63 5.45 -6.23
CA TYR A 35 0.32 4.74 -7.10
C TYR A 35 -0.20 3.36 -7.53
N CYS A 36 -0.70 2.55 -6.58
CA CYS A 36 -1.27 1.24 -6.87
C CYS A 36 -2.47 1.32 -7.82
N ILE A 37 -3.39 2.28 -7.60
CA ILE A 37 -4.55 2.49 -8.48
C ILE A 37 -4.09 2.87 -9.88
N SER A 38 -3.16 3.82 -10.01
CA SER A 38 -2.62 4.24 -11.31
C SER A 38 -1.88 3.12 -12.04
N ALA A 39 -1.28 2.17 -11.30
CA ALA A 39 -0.65 0.98 -11.87
C ALA A 39 -1.64 -0.12 -12.29
N GLY A 40 -2.93 0.02 -11.96
CA GLY A 40 -4.00 -0.90 -12.37
C GLY A 40 -4.48 -1.86 -11.28
N VAL A 41 -4.24 -1.58 -10.00
CA VAL A 41 -4.87 -2.32 -8.90
C VAL A 41 -6.31 -1.83 -8.72
N SER A 42 -7.26 -2.77 -8.68
CA SER A 42 -8.67 -2.46 -8.43
C SER A 42 -8.88 -1.93 -7.00
N PRO A 43 -9.74 -0.91 -6.79
CA PRO A 43 -10.06 -0.40 -5.46
C PRO A 43 -10.52 -1.50 -4.48
N ILE A 44 -11.29 -2.48 -4.96
CA ILE A 44 -11.78 -3.60 -4.15
C ILE A 44 -10.61 -4.44 -3.61
N VAL A 45 -9.62 -4.74 -4.46
CA VAL A 45 -8.42 -5.48 -4.05
C VAL A 45 -7.57 -4.63 -3.11
N LEU A 46 -7.47 -3.33 -3.37
CA LEU A 46 -6.72 -2.39 -2.54
C LEU A 46 -7.35 -2.21 -1.14
N GLU A 47 -8.64 -2.46 -0.99
CA GLU A 47 -9.36 -2.48 0.28
C GLU A 47 -9.44 -3.89 0.90
N SER A 48 -8.74 -4.89 0.35
CA SER A 48 -8.70 -6.25 0.90
C SER A 48 -7.38 -6.54 1.62
N ASP A 49 -7.37 -7.58 2.46
CA ASP A 49 -6.18 -8.04 3.21
C ASP A 49 -4.99 -8.36 2.30
N ALA A 50 -5.26 -8.77 1.04
CA ALA A 50 -4.22 -9.07 0.07
C ALA A 50 -3.28 -7.87 -0.17
N SER A 51 -3.80 -6.65 -0.04
CA SER A 51 -3.06 -5.41 -0.29
C SER A 51 -2.07 -5.04 0.83
N LEU A 52 -2.30 -5.49 2.07
CA LEU A 52 -1.56 -5.02 3.26
C LEU A 52 -0.04 -5.17 3.11
N GLY A 53 0.42 -6.31 2.60
CA GLY A 53 1.84 -6.54 2.39
C GLY A 53 2.47 -5.59 1.36
N CYS A 54 1.73 -5.21 0.31
CA CYS A 54 2.19 -4.24 -0.68
C CYS A 54 2.20 -2.82 -0.10
N LEU A 55 1.10 -2.43 0.55
CA LEU A 55 0.96 -1.11 1.17
C LEU A 55 2.03 -0.88 2.23
N LEU A 56 2.30 -1.87 3.09
CA LEU A 56 3.33 -1.78 4.13
C LEU A 56 4.72 -1.54 3.55
N ARG A 57 5.05 -2.21 2.45
CA ARG A 57 6.36 -2.05 1.77
C ARG A 57 6.44 -0.68 1.10
N GLY A 58 5.40 -0.25 0.39
CA GLY A 58 5.38 1.07 -0.24
C GLY A 58 5.46 2.21 0.78
N VAL A 59 4.76 2.09 1.92
CA VAL A 59 4.84 3.09 2.99
C VAL A 59 6.21 3.08 3.64
N SER A 60 6.78 1.90 3.92
CA SER A 60 8.14 1.78 4.43
C SER A 60 9.15 2.44 3.50
N ASP A 61 9.07 2.16 2.20
CA ASP A 61 9.96 2.73 1.18
C ASP A 61 9.80 4.26 1.10
N SER A 62 8.56 4.76 1.11
CA SER A 62 8.29 6.20 1.00
C SER A 62 8.66 6.99 2.27
N TRP A 63 8.41 6.42 3.45
CA TRP A 63 8.69 7.04 4.75
C TRP A 63 10.18 7.20 5.03
N THR A 64 10.97 6.18 4.67
CA THR A 64 12.37 6.06 5.10
C THR A 64 13.36 6.79 4.21
N GLN A 65 12.91 7.43 3.12
CA GLN A 65 13.80 7.89 2.06
C GLN A 65 14.08 9.39 2.08
N GLU A 66 15.32 9.73 1.70
CA GLU A 66 15.80 11.10 1.57
C GLU A 66 15.31 11.73 0.26
N SER A 67 15.06 13.04 0.31
CA SER A 67 14.53 13.81 -0.82
C SER A 67 15.45 13.71 -2.05
N GLY A 68 14.86 13.41 -3.21
CA GLY A 68 15.57 13.40 -4.51
C GLY A 68 16.27 12.09 -4.87
N HIS A 69 16.33 11.11 -3.95
CA HIS A 69 16.94 9.80 -4.19
C HIS A 69 15.94 8.64 -3.98
N THR A 70 14.65 8.95 -4.01
CA THR A 70 13.59 8.03 -3.62
C THR A 70 13.25 7.03 -4.74
N GLN A 71 13.27 5.73 -4.45
CA GLN A 71 12.83 4.65 -5.33
C GLN A 71 12.08 3.58 -4.54
N PHE A 72 10.99 3.07 -5.10
CA PHE A 72 10.36 1.88 -4.54
C PHE A 72 11.26 0.65 -4.66
N SER A 73 11.25 -0.18 -3.64
CA SER A 73 12.01 -1.42 -3.60
C SER A 73 11.51 -2.42 -4.64
N VAL A 74 12.40 -3.31 -5.07
CA VAL A 74 12.04 -4.45 -5.94
C VAL A 74 10.92 -5.29 -5.31
N MET A 75 10.93 -5.44 -3.98
CA MET A 75 9.89 -6.17 -3.26
C MET A 75 8.53 -5.48 -3.34
N PHE A 76 8.47 -4.16 -3.22
CA PHE A 76 7.22 -3.41 -3.47
C PHE A 76 6.72 -3.64 -4.89
N THR A 77 7.59 -3.47 -5.90
CA THR A 77 7.21 -3.65 -7.31
C THR A 77 6.71 -5.08 -7.59
N GLN A 78 7.35 -6.11 -7.04
CA GLN A 78 6.90 -7.49 -7.18
C GLN A 78 5.51 -7.73 -6.57
N ARG A 79 5.25 -7.19 -5.37
CA ARG A 79 3.93 -7.28 -4.72
C ARG A 79 2.86 -6.51 -5.50
N LEU A 80 3.21 -5.35 -6.05
CA LEU A 80 2.30 -4.58 -6.88
C LEU A 80 1.88 -5.37 -8.13
N ILE A 81 2.83 -6.01 -8.82
CA ILE A 81 2.54 -6.87 -9.98
C ILE A 81 1.57 -8.00 -9.60
N GLN A 82 1.78 -8.64 -8.44
CA GLN A 82 0.87 -9.67 -7.94
C GLN A 82 -0.55 -9.12 -7.70
N LEU A 83 -0.68 -7.93 -7.12
CA LEU A 83 -1.99 -7.29 -6.90
C LEU A 83 -2.70 -6.90 -8.20
N ILE A 84 -1.95 -6.43 -9.20
CA ILE A 84 -2.49 -6.14 -10.53
C ILE A 84 -3.04 -7.44 -11.15
N SER A 85 -2.32 -8.55 -11.03
CA SER A 85 -2.79 -9.85 -11.52
C SER A 85 -4.06 -10.33 -10.80
N ILE A 86 -4.17 -10.12 -9.49
CA ILE A 86 -5.38 -10.45 -8.73
C ILE A 86 -6.55 -9.58 -9.21
N SER A 87 -6.32 -8.29 -9.40
CA SER A 87 -7.35 -7.33 -9.86
C SER A 87 -7.97 -7.77 -11.19
N LYS A 88 -7.14 -8.17 -12.15
CA LYS A 88 -7.61 -8.71 -13.44
C LYS A 88 -8.41 -9.99 -13.28
N ASN A 89 -7.98 -10.91 -12.41
CA ASN A 89 -8.71 -12.16 -12.17
C ASN A 89 -10.07 -11.92 -11.49
N SER A 90 -10.18 -10.92 -10.62
CA SER A 90 -11.45 -10.54 -9.99
C SER A 90 -12.46 -10.00 -11.01
N GLU A 91 -12.00 -9.27 -12.03
CA GLU A 91 -12.86 -8.75 -13.11
C GLU A 91 -13.38 -9.89 -14.02
N VAL A 92 -12.55 -10.91 -14.30
CA VAL A 92 -12.93 -12.05 -15.14
C VAL A 92 -13.97 -12.96 -14.49
N ASN A 93 -13.95 -13.11 -13.16
CA ASN A 93 -14.89 -13.97 -12.42
C ASN A 93 -16.20 -13.26 -12.03
N GLY A 94 -16.32 -11.96 -12.30
CA GLY A 94 -17.51 -11.15 -11.98
C GLY A 94 -18.39 -10.80 -13.18
N GLY A 95 -18.09 -11.36 -14.37
CA GLY A 95 -18.84 -11.17 -15.62
C GLY A 95 -19.74 -12.34 -15.98
#